data_AF-A0A1C5UTG0-F1
#
_entry.id   AF-A0A1C5UTG0-F1
#
_cell.length_a   1.000
_cell.length_b   1.000
_cell.length_c   1.000
_cell.angle_alpha   90.00
_cell.angle_beta   90.00
_cell.angle_gamma   90.00
#
_symmetry.space_group_name_H-M   'P 1'
#
loop_
_entity.id
_entity.type
_entity.pdbx_description
1 polymer ?
#
loop_
_entity_poly.entity_id
_entity_poly.type
_entity_poly.pdbx_seq_one_letter_code
_entity_poly.pdbx_strand_id
1 'polypeptide(L)'
;MEKCEDIRHTIGMKEVYAQRKETVERLFGTAKENHGFHYTQMIGKDRMEMKVGLTFACMNLKKLAKMIAKKGKGEPKSVYY
;
A
#
# COMPACT_ATOMS: atom_id res chain seq x y z
N MET A 1 15.27 -23.50 0.53
CA MET A 1 14.42 -22.53 1.26
C MET A 1 14.09 -21.39 0.31
N GLU A 2 12.89 -20.83 0.42
CA GLU A 2 12.49 -19.63 -0.32
C GLU A 2 13.26 -18.43 0.26
N LYS A 3 13.93 -17.61 -0.59
CA LYS A 3 14.77 -16.47 -0.14
C LYS A 3 14.08 -15.53 0.86
N CYS A 4 12.74 -15.43 0.78
CA CYS A 4 11.93 -14.64 1.69
C CYS A 4 12.05 -15.10 3.15
N GLU A 5 12.13 -16.42 3.38
CA GLU A 5 12.26 -16.97 4.73
C GLU A 5 13.64 -16.67 5.32
N ASP A 6 14.70 -16.77 4.52
CA ASP A 6 16.06 -16.42 4.97
C ASP A 6 16.13 -14.92 5.36
N ILE A 7 15.50 -14.05 4.58
CA ILE A 7 15.44 -12.60 4.86
C ILE A 7 14.65 -12.31 6.14
N ARG A 8 13.60 -13.08 6.45
CA ARG A 8 12.76 -12.86 7.64
C ARG A 8 13.54 -12.94 8.95
N HIS A 9 14.58 -13.76 9.00
CA HIS A 9 15.41 -13.96 10.18
C HIS A 9 16.58 -12.97 10.30
N THR A 10 16.74 -12.05 9.35
CA THR A 10 17.78 -11.01 9.43
C THR A 10 17.41 -9.90 10.42
N ILE A 11 18.42 -9.22 10.95
CA ILE A 11 18.27 -8.16 11.96
C ILE A 11 17.37 -7.04 11.43
N GLY A 12 16.38 -6.62 12.21
CA GLY A 12 15.43 -5.55 11.86
C GLY A 12 14.28 -5.98 10.95
N MET A 13 14.34 -7.17 10.34
CA MET A 13 13.26 -7.62 9.44
C MET A 13 12.01 -8.06 10.19
N LYS A 14 12.11 -8.45 11.46
CA LYS A 14 10.94 -8.78 12.27
C LYS A 14 10.02 -7.56 12.46
N GLU A 15 10.60 -6.40 12.74
CA GLU A 15 9.90 -5.13 12.93
C GLU A 15 9.31 -4.64 11.61
N VAL A 16 10.08 -4.69 10.52
CA VAL A 16 9.60 -4.34 9.17
C VAL A 16 8.46 -5.28 8.74
N TYR A 17 8.61 -6.57 9.00
CA TYR A 17 7.58 -7.56 8.66
C TYR A 17 6.30 -7.32 9.46
N ALA A 18 6.39 -6.91 10.73
CA ALA A 18 5.22 -6.58 11.55
C ALA A 18 4.40 -5.40 10.99
N GLN A 19 5.03 -4.46 10.28
CA GLN A 19 4.35 -3.32 9.64
C GLN A 19 3.58 -3.70 8.37
N ARG A 20 3.78 -4.91 7.83
CA ARG A 20 3.08 -5.37 6.61
C ARG A 20 1.57 -5.41 6.77
N LYS A 21 1.07 -5.82 7.95
CA LYS A 21 -0.37 -5.87 8.25
C LYS A 21 -1.03 -4.49 8.11
N GLU A 22 -0.29 -3.45 8.49
CA GLU A 22 -0.83 -2.08 8.55
C GLU A 22 -0.79 -1.37 7.20
N THR A 23 0.20 -1.73 6.38
CA THR A 23 0.50 -1.07 5.11
C THR A 23 0.05 -1.92 3.93
N VAL A 24 0.70 -3.05 3.72
CA VAL A 24 0.53 -3.93 2.57
C VAL A 24 -0.83 -4.63 2.62
N GLU A 25 -1.15 -5.35 3.69
CA GLU A 25 -2.38 -6.14 3.78
C GLU A 25 -3.63 -5.24 3.77
N ARG A 26 -3.58 -4.10 4.45
CA ARG A 26 -4.65 -3.09 4.41
C ARG A 26 -4.87 -2.53 3.01
N LEU A 27 -3.80 -2.27 2.25
CA LEU A 27 -3.90 -1.80 0.86
C LEU A 27 -4.56 -2.86 -0.03
N PHE A 28 -4.15 -4.13 0.11
CA PHE A 28 -4.75 -5.23 -0.64
C PHE A 28 -6.22 -5.46 -0.25
N GLY A 29 -6.58 -5.35 1.03
CA GLY A 29 -7.98 -5.40 1.47
C GLY A 29 -8.83 -4.32 0.81
N THR A 30 -8.35 -3.07 0.84
CA THR A 30 -9.00 -1.94 0.16
C THR A 30 -9.18 -2.20 -1.33
N ALA A 31 -8.17 -2.76 -2.00
CA ALA A 31 -8.22 -3.04 -3.43
C ALA A 31 -9.20 -4.19 -3.75
N LYS A 32 -9.31 -5.20 -2.88
CA LYS A 32 -10.30 -6.27 -3.01
C LYS A 32 -11.73 -5.72 -2.90
N GLU A 33 -12.00 -4.97 -1.83
CA GLU A 33 -13.34 -4.44 -1.52
C GLU A 33 -13.78 -3.36 -2.52
N ASN A 34 -12.93 -2.38 -2.81
CA ASN A 34 -13.32 -1.20 -3.57
C ASN A 34 -13.02 -1.29 -5.07
N HIS A 35 -12.16 -2.22 -5.50
CA HIS A 35 -11.74 -2.36 -6.90
C HIS A 35 -12.00 -3.76 -7.49
N GLY A 36 -12.69 -4.62 -6.72
CA GLY A 36 -13.21 -5.90 -7.20
C GLY A 36 -12.14 -6.96 -7.42
N PHE A 37 -11.04 -6.93 -6.66
CA PHE A 37 -9.95 -7.91 -6.75
C PHE A 37 -10.17 -9.18 -5.92
N HIS A 38 -11.38 -9.42 -5.42
CA HIS A 38 -11.75 -10.75 -4.94
C HIS A 38 -11.71 -11.80 -6.05
N TYR A 39 -11.97 -11.39 -7.29
CA TYR A 39 -11.95 -12.26 -8.47
C TYR A 39 -11.24 -11.58 -9.65
N THR A 40 -10.77 -12.39 -10.59
CA THR A 40 -10.25 -11.90 -11.86
C THR A 40 -11.41 -11.49 -12.77
N GLN A 41 -11.56 -10.19 -13.02
CA GLN A 41 -12.68 -9.65 -13.80
C GLN A 41 -12.41 -9.60 -15.31
N MET A 42 -11.22 -9.99 -15.75
CA MET A 42 -10.82 -9.94 -17.15
C MET A 42 -10.14 -11.24 -17.56
N ILE A 43 -10.32 -11.60 -18.83
CA ILE A 43 -9.71 -12.79 -19.43
C ILE A 43 -8.31 -12.43 -19.90
N GLY A 44 -7.35 -13.30 -19.56
CA GLY A 44 -5.95 -13.14 -19.95
C GLY A 44 -5.12 -12.39 -18.91
N LYS A 45 -3.88 -12.87 -18.71
CA LYS A 45 -2.94 -12.34 -17.72
C LYS A 45 -2.60 -10.88 -17.98
N ASP A 46 -2.23 -10.53 -19.21
CA ASP A 46 -1.79 -9.17 -19.59
C ASP A 46 -2.83 -8.10 -19.27
N ARG A 47 -4.11 -8.41 -19.55
CA ARG A 47 -5.22 -7.50 -19.23
C ARG A 47 -5.34 -7.34 -17.72
N MET A 48 -5.37 -8.44 -16.98
CA MET A 48 -5.49 -8.39 -15.53
C MET A 48 -4.32 -7.65 -14.89
N GLU A 49 -3.09 -7.85 -15.36
CA GLU A 49 -1.90 -7.12 -14.94
C GLU A 49 -2.05 -5.62 -15.17
N MET A 50 -2.53 -5.19 -16.35
CA MET A 50 -2.78 -3.79 -16.64
C MET A 50 -3.79 -3.17 -15.67
N LYS A 51 -4.92 -3.84 -15.39
CA LYS A 51 -5.92 -3.33 -14.44
C LYS A 51 -5.35 -3.23 -13.03
N VAL A 52 -4.63 -4.24 -12.58
CA VAL A 52 -3.98 -4.25 -11.26
C VAL A 52 -2.98 -3.12 -11.15
N GLY A 53 -2.09 -2.99 -12.13
CA GLY A 53 -1.07 -1.94 -12.18
C GLY A 53 -1.68 -0.53 -12.15
N LEU A 54 -2.68 -0.26 -13.01
CA LEU A 54 -3.36 1.03 -13.04
C LEU A 54 -4.06 1.34 -11.72
N THR A 55 -4.72 0.35 -11.11
CA THR A 55 -5.43 0.54 -9.84
C THR A 55 -4.45 0.94 -8.73
N PHE A 56 -3.34 0.21 -8.56
CA PHE A 56 -2.35 0.53 -7.54
C PHE A 56 -1.62 1.85 -7.82
N ALA A 57 -1.35 2.18 -9.08
CA ALA A 57 -0.81 3.49 -9.46
C ALA A 57 -1.74 4.62 -9.00
N CYS A 58 -3.05 4.53 -9.31
CA CYS A 58 -4.04 5.50 -8.87
C CYS A 58 -4.17 5.59 -7.34
N MET A 59 -4.14 4.45 -6.64
CA MET A 59 -4.15 4.44 -5.16
C MET A 59 -2.93 5.16 -4.59
N ASN A 60 -1.74 4.96 -5.18
CA ASN A 60 -0.52 5.65 -4.79
C ASN A 60 -0.58 7.15 -5.07
N LEU A 61 -1.09 7.56 -6.24
CA LEU A 61 -1.32 8.98 -6.56
C LEU A 61 -2.27 9.64 -5.57
N LYS A 62 -3.37 8.96 -5.20
CA LYS A 62 -4.29 9.43 -4.15
C LYS A 62 -3.59 9.58 -2.80
N LYS A 63 -2.71 8.65 -2.44
CA LYS A 63 -1.91 8.73 -1.21
C LYS A 63 -0.95 9.93 -1.25
N LEU A 64 -0.25 10.14 -2.36
CA LEU A 64 0.65 11.28 -2.58
C LEU A 64 -0.10 12.62 -2.45
N ALA A 65 -1.23 12.76 -3.14
CA ALA A 65 -2.07 13.96 -3.06
C ALA A 65 -2.50 14.26 -1.61
N LYS A 66 -2.92 13.24 -0.86
CA LYS A 66 -3.26 13.38 0.56
C LYS A 66 -2.07 13.81 1.42
N MET A 67 -0.88 13.27 1.15
CA MET A 67 0.34 13.66 1.87
C MET A 67 0.72 15.11 1.60
N ILE A 68 0.64 15.56 0.33
CA ILE A 68 0.89 16.95 -0.05
C ILE A 68 -0.13 17.88 0.61
N ALA A 69 -1.42 17.54 0.54
CA ALA A 69 -2.48 18.31 1.18
C ALA A 69 -2.31 18.41 2.71
N LYS A 70 -1.85 17.33 3.37
CA LYS A 70 -1.55 17.34 4.80
C LYS A 70 -0.34 18.22 5.13
N LYS A 71 0.70 18.23 4.27
CA LYS A 71 1.88 19.11 4.44
C LYS A 71 1.56 20.59 4.20
N GLY A 72 0.66 20.90 3.27
CA GLY A 72 0.23 22.28 2.96
C GLY A 72 -0.73 22.88 4.01
N LYS A 73 -1.39 22.03 4.80
CA LYS A 73 -2.04 22.45 6.04
C LYS A 73 -0.96 22.52 7.11
N GLY A 74 -0.30 23.68 7.22
CA GLY A 74 0.57 23.94 8.37
C GLY A 74 -0.18 23.57 9.63
N GLU A 75 0.41 22.70 10.46
CA GLU A 75 -0.06 22.55 11.84
C GLU A 75 -0.14 23.97 12.42
N PRO A 76 -1.25 24.37 13.07
CA PRO A 76 -1.18 25.54 13.92
C PRO A 76 -0.08 25.23 14.92
N LYS A 77 1.04 25.96 14.85
CA LYS A 77 2.05 25.91 15.91
C LYS A 77 1.28 26.17 17.19
N SER A 78 1.18 25.18 18.06
CA SER A 78 0.69 25.38 19.41
C SER A 78 1.62 26.40 20.06
N VAL A 79 1.19 27.65 20.11
CA VAL A 79 1.85 28.70 20.90
C VAL A 79 1.52 28.38 22.35
N TYR A 80 2.36 27.57 22.98
CA TYR A 80 2.42 27.44 24.43
C TYR A 80 3.89 27.44 24.85
N TYR A 81 4.16 28.35 25.80
CA TYR A 81 5.42 28.91 26.30
C TYR A 81 6.06 29.97 25.41
#